data_AF-A0A7J6N5A5-F1
#
_entry.id   AF-A0A7J6N5A5-F1
#
_cell.length_a   1.000
_cell.length_b   1.000
_cell.length_c   1.000
_cell.angle_alpha   90.00
_cell.angle_beta   90.00
_cell.angle_gamma   90.00
#
_symmetry.space_group_name_H-M   'P 1'
#
loop_
_entity.id
_entity.type
_entity.pdbx_description
1 polymer ?
#
loop_
_entity_poly.entity_id
_entity_poly.type
_entity_poly.pdbx_seq_one_letter_code
_entity_poly.pdbx_strand_id
1 'polypeptide(L)'
;MNGLVTGDDFTPSVFMDEYAGCWPYDFRPCNHLLGGANYRACPEVMYKTPSCATSCPNDKYRTPFKEDRHSTDDLNPTQFYSTDSIKKEIMTNGPVSAAFDVYADFPTYKHGVYKHTCGEYLGGHAVKILGWGNYQGEDYWLVMNSWNKNWGDHGFFKIANKDSGINNLVLGAAARLR
;
A
#
# COMPACT_ATOMS: atom_id res chain seq x y z
N MET A 1 1.83 9.45 22.48
CA MET A 1 1.23 9.40 21.13
C MET A 1 1.09 7.95 20.70
N ASN A 2 0.02 7.60 20.01
CA ASN A 2 -0.17 6.25 19.48
C ASN A 2 0.50 6.18 18.11
N GLY A 3 1.80 5.85 18.11
CA GLY A 3 2.54 5.50 16.91
C GLY A 3 2.29 4.04 16.50
N LEU A 4 2.93 3.62 15.42
CA LEU A 4 2.92 2.24 14.92
C LEU A 4 4.19 1.52 15.35
N VAL A 5 4.07 0.24 15.69
CA VAL A 5 5.23 -0.63 15.95
C VAL A 5 5.75 -1.21 14.63
N THR A 6 6.95 -1.75 14.65
CA THR A 6 7.53 -2.50 13.52
C THR A 6 6.78 -3.81 13.28
N GLY A 7 6.83 -4.30 12.05
CA GLY A 7 6.20 -5.56 11.65
C GLY A 7 6.44 -5.82 10.17
N ASP A 8 6.98 -6.99 9.87
CA ASP A 8 7.22 -7.45 8.49
C ASP A 8 5.96 -8.10 7.88
N ASP A 9 6.09 -8.58 6.65
CA ASP A 9 5.12 -9.46 6.00
C ASP A 9 4.82 -10.70 6.85
N PHE A 10 3.73 -11.39 6.50
CA PHE A 10 3.31 -12.61 7.17
C PHE A 10 4.45 -13.64 7.23
N THR A 11 4.79 -14.05 8.45
CA THR A 11 5.75 -15.11 8.72
C THR A 11 5.10 -16.17 9.62
N PRO A 12 5.08 -17.45 9.23
CA PRO A 12 4.60 -18.52 10.10
C PRO A 12 5.36 -18.53 11.43
N SER A 13 4.68 -18.77 12.55
CA SER A 13 5.30 -18.77 13.89
C SER A 13 6.55 -19.65 14.02
N VAL A 14 6.61 -20.77 13.29
CA VAL A 14 7.75 -21.69 13.26
C VAL A 14 9.00 -21.12 12.57
N PHE A 15 8.84 -20.08 11.75
CA PHE A 15 9.93 -19.37 11.07
C PHE A 15 10.12 -17.94 11.60
N MET A 16 9.42 -17.59 12.68
CA MET A 16 9.50 -16.27 13.28
C MET A 16 10.85 -16.05 13.94
N ASP A 17 11.51 -14.96 13.60
CA ASP A 17 12.76 -14.51 14.21
C ASP A 17 12.66 -13.08 14.75
N GLU A 18 13.76 -12.55 15.30
CA GLU A 18 13.78 -11.20 15.85
C GLU A 18 13.75 -10.10 14.78
N TYR A 19 13.97 -10.43 13.50
CA TYR A 19 13.99 -9.46 12.40
C TYR A 19 12.62 -9.19 11.80
N ALA A 20 11.64 -10.07 12.03
CA ALA A 20 10.25 -9.87 11.62
C ALA A 20 9.56 -8.68 12.35
N GLY A 21 10.21 -8.10 13.37
CA GLY A 21 9.70 -6.94 14.10
C GLY A 21 8.69 -7.28 15.20
N CYS A 22 8.09 -6.26 15.79
CA CYS A 22 7.20 -6.40 16.95
C CYS A 22 5.89 -7.11 16.61
N TRP A 23 5.21 -6.72 15.53
CA TRP A 23 3.93 -7.28 15.09
C TRP A 23 3.88 -7.49 13.57
N PRO A 24 4.44 -8.60 13.07
CA PRO A 24 4.32 -9.00 11.67
C PRO A 24 2.87 -9.25 11.26
N TYR A 25 2.58 -9.15 9.96
CA TYR A 25 1.21 -9.24 9.45
C TYR A 25 0.55 -10.60 9.73
N ASP A 26 -0.70 -10.60 10.21
CA ASP A 26 -1.40 -11.81 10.64
C ASP A 26 -1.87 -12.72 9.49
N PHE A 27 -2.07 -12.17 8.29
CA PHE A 27 -2.72 -12.88 7.20
C PHE A 27 -1.74 -13.34 6.12
N ARG A 28 -1.84 -14.62 5.76
CA ARG A 28 -1.06 -15.22 4.67
C ARG A 28 -1.31 -14.47 3.35
N PRO A 29 -0.27 -14.25 2.53
CA PRO A 29 -0.45 -13.70 1.19
C PRO A 29 -1.30 -14.65 0.35
N CYS A 30 -2.14 -14.06 -0.50
CA CYS A 30 -3.04 -14.79 -1.38
C CYS A 30 -3.02 -14.22 -2.79
N ASN A 31 -3.58 -14.98 -3.72
CA ASN A 31 -3.56 -14.69 -5.14
C ASN A 31 -4.69 -13.75 -5.53
N HIS A 32 -4.31 -12.60 -6.07
CA HIS A 32 -5.22 -11.58 -6.59
C HIS A 32 -5.33 -11.65 -8.13
N LEU A 33 -4.66 -12.63 -8.75
CA LEU A 33 -4.80 -12.94 -10.17
C LEU A 33 -5.83 -14.06 -10.35
N LEU A 34 -6.60 -13.97 -11.44
CA LEU A 34 -7.26 -15.13 -12.01
C LEU A 34 -6.17 -16.10 -12.55
N GLY A 35 -5.79 -17.12 -11.78
CA GLY A 35 -4.99 -18.26 -12.26
C GLY A 35 -3.47 -18.27 -11.99
N GLY A 36 -2.94 -17.40 -11.12
CA GLY A 36 -1.51 -17.44 -10.74
C GLY A 36 -1.09 -18.67 -9.90
N ALA A 37 0.09 -19.25 -10.15
CA ALA A 37 0.52 -20.54 -9.55
C ALA A 37 1.19 -20.46 -8.15
N ASN A 38 1.70 -19.28 -7.75
CA ASN A 38 2.59 -19.18 -6.58
C ASN A 38 1.89 -18.87 -5.24
N TYR A 39 0.62 -18.47 -5.28
CA TYR A 39 -0.18 -18.17 -4.08
C TYR A 39 -1.52 -18.91 -4.16
N ARG A 40 -2.06 -19.30 -3.01
CA ARG A 40 -3.43 -19.82 -2.94
C ARG A 40 -4.43 -18.71 -3.23
N ALA A 41 -5.59 -19.05 -3.77
CA ALA A 41 -6.68 -18.10 -3.94
C ALA A 41 -6.99 -17.38 -2.62
N CYS A 42 -7.31 -16.09 -2.70
CA CYS A 42 -7.78 -15.35 -1.54
C CYS A 42 -9.09 -15.96 -1.03
N PRO A 43 -9.30 -16.03 0.30
CA PRO A 43 -10.53 -16.59 0.85
C PRO A 43 -11.75 -15.79 0.38
N GLU A 44 -12.84 -16.48 0.11
CA GLU A 44 -14.13 -15.85 -0.22
C GLU A 44 -14.73 -15.12 0.99
N VAL A 45 -14.38 -15.57 2.20
CA VAL A 45 -14.84 -14.97 3.45
C VAL A 45 -13.81 -13.96 3.93
N MET A 46 -14.26 -12.76 4.27
CA MET A 46 -13.41 -11.74 4.86
C MET A 46 -12.84 -12.22 6.20
N TYR A 47 -11.55 -12.00 6.39
CA TYR A 47 -10.92 -12.22 7.69
C TYR A 47 -11.53 -11.30 8.76
N LYS A 48 -11.69 -11.83 9.97
CA LYS A 48 -12.02 -11.00 11.13
C LYS A 48 -10.81 -10.13 11.48
N THR A 49 -11.04 -8.84 11.68
CA THR A 49 -10.00 -7.92 12.16
C THR A 49 -9.38 -8.43 13.46
N PRO A 50 -8.05 -8.59 13.55
CA PRO A 50 -7.38 -9.04 14.77
C PRO A 50 -7.60 -8.04 15.91
N SER A 51 -7.59 -8.53 17.15
CA SER A 51 -7.69 -7.66 18.32
C SER A 51 -6.42 -6.83 18.49
N CYS A 52 -6.57 -5.58 18.93
CA CYS A 52 -5.43 -4.69 19.18
C CYS A 52 -4.51 -5.26 20.27
N ALA A 53 -3.25 -5.51 19.94
CA ALA A 53 -2.26 -6.00 20.88
C ALA A 53 -1.72 -4.86 21.77
N THR A 54 -1.39 -5.19 23.02
CA THR A 54 -0.75 -4.27 23.98
C THR A 54 0.72 -4.62 24.25
N SER A 55 1.18 -5.75 23.72
CA SER A 55 2.56 -6.25 23.72
C SER A 55 2.92 -6.77 22.32
N CYS A 56 4.21 -6.91 22.01
CA CYS A 56 4.64 -7.46 20.73
C CYS A 56 4.20 -8.92 20.61
N PRO A 57 3.42 -9.29 19.58
CA PRO A 57 3.05 -10.69 19.36
C PRO A 57 4.26 -11.58 19.00
N ASN A 58 5.32 -11.01 18.44
CA ASN A 58 6.58 -11.71 18.21
C ASN A 58 7.38 -11.85 19.53
N ASP A 59 7.46 -13.07 20.06
CA ASP A 59 8.19 -13.39 21.30
C ASP A 59 9.71 -13.37 21.16
N LYS A 60 10.23 -13.38 19.93
CA LYS A 60 11.68 -13.25 19.64
C LYS A 60 12.12 -11.80 19.57
N TYR A 61 11.19 -10.87 19.40
CA TYR A 61 11.49 -9.45 19.30
C TYR A 61 11.76 -8.85 20.70
N ARG A 62 12.89 -8.16 20.83
CA ARG A 62 13.40 -7.72 22.15
C ARG A 62 12.94 -6.33 22.58
N THR A 63 12.66 -5.44 21.63
CA THR A 63 12.27 -4.06 21.96
C THR A 63 10.84 -4.04 22.52
N PRO A 64 10.59 -3.44 23.68
CA PRO A 64 9.24 -3.36 24.25
C PRO A 64 8.27 -2.63 23.32
N PHE A 65 7.01 -3.10 23.26
CA PHE A 65 5.95 -2.55 22.39
C PHE A 65 5.79 -1.02 22.47
N LYS A 66 5.95 -0.42 23.66
CA LYS A 66 5.84 1.04 23.83
C LYS A 66 7.04 1.78 23.24
N GLU A 67 8.23 1.19 23.35
CA GLU A 67 9.49 1.76 22.88
C GLU A 67 9.66 1.59 21.37
N ASP A 68 9.01 0.60 20.76
CA ASP A 68 9.03 0.36 19.32
C ASP A 68 8.08 1.27 18.51
N ARG A 69 7.34 2.18 19.17
CA ARG A 69 6.35 3.03 18.47
C ARG A 69 6.99 4.16 17.67
N HIS A 70 6.81 4.15 16.36
CA HIS A 70 7.16 5.23 15.43
C HIS A 70 5.95 6.13 15.16
N SER A 71 6.14 7.44 15.18
CA SER A 71 5.04 8.40 14.99
C SER A 71 5.41 9.51 14.01
N THR A 72 4.41 10.30 13.63
CA THR A 72 4.57 11.57 12.93
C THR A 72 4.68 12.72 13.94
N ASP A 73 5.15 13.88 13.49
CA ASP A 73 5.13 15.12 14.28
C ASP A 73 3.71 15.70 14.38
N ASP A 74 2.96 15.66 13.27
CA ASP A 74 1.54 16.01 13.19
C ASP A 74 0.71 14.75 12.93
N LEU A 75 -0.37 14.58 13.69
CA LEU A 75 -1.32 13.48 13.50
C LEU A 75 -2.27 13.73 12.34
N ASN A 76 -2.35 14.96 11.83
CA ASN A 76 -3.15 15.31 10.67
C ASN A 76 -2.29 15.28 9.40
N PRO A 77 -2.54 14.34 8.47
CA PRO A 77 -1.83 14.34 7.20
C PRO A 77 -2.24 15.56 6.35
N THR A 78 -1.31 16.05 5.53
CA THR A 78 -1.60 17.09 4.54
C THR A 78 -2.24 16.45 3.31
N GLN A 79 -3.34 17.03 2.84
CA GLN A 79 -3.96 16.64 1.57
C GLN A 79 -3.45 17.50 0.41
N PHE A 80 -3.12 16.84 -0.70
CA PHE A 80 -2.61 17.46 -1.91
C PHE A 80 -3.64 17.31 -3.03
N TYR A 81 -3.93 18.40 -3.73
CA TYR A 81 -5.02 18.46 -4.72
C TYR A 81 -4.54 18.60 -6.17
N SER A 82 -3.36 19.19 -6.39
CA SER A 82 -2.85 19.42 -7.75
C SER A 82 -1.73 18.43 -8.10
N THR A 83 -1.62 18.09 -9.38
CA THR A 83 -0.51 17.27 -9.88
C THR A 83 0.84 17.84 -9.44
N ASP A 84 1.03 19.16 -9.52
CA ASP A 84 2.30 19.78 -9.15
C ASP A 84 2.57 19.74 -7.65
N SER A 85 1.55 19.88 -6.79
CA SER A 85 1.75 19.78 -5.35
C SER A 85 2.07 18.33 -4.94
N ILE A 86 1.43 17.35 -5.57
CA ILE A 86 1.71 15.93 -5.35
C ILE A 86 3.15 15.61 -5.80
N LYS A 87 3.56 16.05 -7.00
CA LYS A 87 4.93 15.88 -7.50
C LYS A 87 5.96 16.50 -6.56
N LYS A 88 5.70 17.73 -6.12
CA LYS A 88 6.57 18.45 -5.18
C LYS A 88 6.72 17.70 -3.86
N GLU A 89 5.62 17.19 -3.30
CA GLU A 89 5.66 16.40 -2.07
C GLU A 89 6.52 15.14 -2.25
N ILE A 90 6.28 14.37 -3.31
CA ILE A 90 7.03 13.16 -3.60
C ILE A 90 8.53 13.43 -3.74
N MET A 91 8.90 14.50 -4.44
CA MET A 91 10.31 14.90 -4.59
C MET A 91 10.96 15.39 -3.30
N THR A 92 10.19 16.01 -2.41
CA THR A 92 10.73 16.65 -1.20
C THR A 92 10.80 15.67 -0.03
N ASN A 93 9.74 14.90 0.16
CA ASN A 93 9.48 14.12 1.38
C ASN A 93 9.29 12.62 1.12
N GLY A 94 9.20 12.20 -0.14
CA GLY A 94 9.05 10.80 -0.53
C GLY A 94 7.60 10.37 -0.78
N PRO A 95 7.34 9.05 -0.87
CA PRO A 95 6.05 8.52 -1.31
C PRO A 95 4.83 9.02 -0.53
N VAL A 96 3.70 9.14 -1.23
CA VAL A 96 2.42 9.57 -0.68
C VAL A 96 1.37 8.45 -0.74
N SER A 97 0.41 8.48 0.17
CA SER A 97 -0.77 7.61 0.12
C SER A 97 -1.83 8.24 -0.78
N ALA A 98 -2.49 7.44 -1.61
CA ALA A 98 -3.57 7.89 -2.48
C ALA A 98 -4.74 6.90 -2.49
N ALA A 99 -5.92 7.37 -2.87
CA ALA A 99 -7.05 6.49 -3.19
C ALA A 99 -7.56 6.76 -4.61
N PHE A 100 -8.06 5.71 -5.26
CA PHE A 100 -8.66 5.80 -6.58
C PHE A 100 -9.82 4.83 -6.73
N ASP A 101 -10.63 5.06 -7.74
CA ASP A 101 -11.77 4.23 -8.10
C ASP A 101 -11.31 3.02 -8.92
N VAL A 102 -11.62 1.82 -8.43
CA VAL A 102 -11.35 0.57 -9.12
C VAL A 102 -12.56 0.21 -9.98
N TYR A 103 -12.29 -0.09 -11.25
CA TYR A 103 -13.26 -0.61 -12.21
C TYR A 103 -12.92 -2.05 -12.59
N ALA A 104 -13.88 -2.76 -13.18
CA ALA A 104 -13.74 -4.19 -13.48
C ALA A 104 -12.62 -4.53 -14.48
N ASP A 105 -12.12 -3.57 -15.26
CA ASP A 105 -10.96 -3.74 -16.14
C ASP A 105 -9.61 -3.69 -15.38
N PHE A 106 -9.52 -2.96 -14.25
CA PHE A 106 -8.27 -2.78 -13.50
C PHE A 106 -7.62 -4.07 -12.98
N PRO A 107 -8.34 -5.05 -12.38
CA PRO A 107 -7.73 -6.29 -11.91
C PRO A 107 -6.98 -7.08 -13.00
N THR A 108 -7.32 -6.83 -14.27
CA THR A 108 -6.70 -7.49 -15.43
C THR A 108 -5.37 -6.85 -15.86
N TYR A 109 -5.01 -5.68 -15.31
CA TYR A 109 -3.79 -4.93 -15.65
C TYR A 109 -2.53 -5.80 -15.61
N LYS A 110 -1.64 -5.60 -16.59
CA LYS A 110 -0.35 -6.31 -16.72
C LYS A 110 0.83 -5.37 -16.86
N HIS A 111 0.73 -4.35 -17.71
CA HIS A 111 1.78 -3.38 -18.00
C HIS A 111 1.20 -2.17 -18.73
N GLY A 112 2.04 -1.16 -19.03
CA GLY A 112 1.63 0.08 -19.69
C GLY A 112 1.02 1.09 -18.73
N VAL A 113 0.34 2.11 -19.26
CA VAL A 113 -0.38 3.11 -18.46
C VAL A 113 -1.86 2.72 -18.43
N TYR A 114 -2.36 2.35 -17.24
CA TYR A 114 -3.77 2.08 -17.03
C TYR A 114 -4.59 3.35 -17.22
N LYS A 115 -5.68 3.19 -17.95
CA LYS A 115 -6.75 4.16 -18.13
C LYS A 115 -8.03 3.36 -18.15
N HIS A 116 -9.01 3.76 -17.34
CA HIS A 116 -10.28 3.05 -17.37
C HIS A 116 -10.91 3.15 -18.77
N THR A 117 -11.38 2.03 -19.30
CA THR A 117 -12.00 1.95 -20.63
C THR A 117 -13.37 1.27 -20.61
N CYS A 118 -13.57 0.29 -19.74
CA CYS A 118 -14.83 -0.45 -19.66
C CYS A 118 -14.99 -1.17 -18.33
N GLY A 119 -16.20 -1.66 -18.07
CA GLY A 119 -16.51 -2.39 -16.83
C GLY A 119 -17.10 -1.50 -15.75
N GLU A 120 -17.78 -2.13 -14.80
CA GLU A 120 -18.48 -1.44 -13.73
C GLU A 120 -17.52 -0.98 -12.62
N TYR A 121 -17.98 -0.02 -11.83
CA TYR A 121 -17.31 0.44 -10.62
C TYR A 121 -17.35 -0.65 -9.53
N LEU A 122 -16.20 -0.99 -8.97
CA LEU A 122 -16.06 -2.04 -7.96
C LEU A 122 -15.84 -1.48 -6.54
N GLY A 123 -15.40 -0.23 -6.41
CA GLY A 123 -15.13 0.41 -5.11
C GLY A 123 -13.88 1.29 -5.12
N GLY A 124 -13.58 1.90 -3.97
CA GLY A 124 -12.35 2.65 -3.76
C GLY A 124 -11.20 1.75 -3.28
N HIS A 125 -9.98 2.04 -3.71
CA HIS A 125 -8.77 1.33 -3.29
C HIS A 125 -7.65 2.29 -2.91
N ALA A 126 -6.98 2.02 -1.79
CA ALA A 126 -5.87 2.82 -1.28
C ALA A 126 -4.52 2.24 -1.73
N VAL A 127 -3.62 3.09 -2.20
CA VAL A 127 -2.36 2.75 -2.84
C VAL A 127 -1.26 3.74 -2.46
N LYS A 128 -0.01 3.45 -2.84
CA LYS A 128 1.15 4.32 -2.58
C LYS A 128 1.75 4.83 -3.89
N ILE A 129 1.75 6.15 -4.08
CA ILE A 129 2.39 6.78 -5.25
C ILE A 129 3.87 7.00 -4.93
N LEU A 130 4.73 6.50 -5.81
CA LEU A 130 6.20 6.58 -5.67
C LEU A 130 6.83 7.64 -6.56
N GLY A 131 6.17 8.00 -7.66
CA GLY A 131 6.74 8.88 -8.67
C GLY A 131 5.81 9.06 -9.85
N TRP A 132 6.33 9.65 -10.92
CA TRP A 132 5.58 9.90 -12.15
C TRP A 132 6.52 9.82 -13.34
N GLY A 133 5.94 9.82 -14.54
CA GLY A 133 6.69 9.92 -15.78
C GLY A 133 5.78 10.21 -16.95
N ASN A 134 6.36 10.13 -18.14
CA ASN A 134 5.63 10.15 -19.39
C ASN A 134 5.99 8.88 -20.18
N TYR A 135 5.00 8.18 -20.69
CA TYR A 135 5.19 7.01 -21.54
C TYR A 135 4.37 7.18 -22.81
N GLN A 136 5.05 7.31 -23.95
CA GLN A 136 4.42 7.49 -25.27
C GLN A 136 3.43 8.67 -25.34
N GLY A 137 3.74 9.77 -24.65
CA GLY A 137 2.89 10.97 -24.62
C GLY A 137 1.83 10.96 -23.51
N GLU A 138 1.66 9.87 -22.76
CA GLU A 138 0.74 9.78 -21.63
C GLU A 138 1.48 10.00 -20.30
N ASP A 139 1.06 11.01 -19.55
CA ASP A 139 1.57 11.29 -18.21
C ASP A 139 0.98 10.29 -17.21
N TYR A 140 1.81 9.68 -16.37
CA TYR A 140 1.38 8.65 -15.44
C TYR A 140 1.93 8.84 -14.02
N TRP A 141 1.24 8.26 -13.04
CA TRP A 141 1.76 7.99 -11.70
C TRP A 141 2.32 6.57 -11.63
N LEU A 142 3.52 6.40 -11.06
CA LEU A 142 4.07 5.10 -10.69
C LEU A 142 3.55 4.74 -9.29
N VAL A 143 2.82 3.64 -9.20
CA VAL A 143 2.07 3.28 -8.00
C VAL A 143 2.43 1.87 -7.55
N MET A 144 2.66 1.70 -6.25
CA MET A 144 2.81 0.41 -5.59
C MET A 144 1.46 -0.08 -5.09
N ASN A 145 1.06 -1.27 -5.52
CA ASN A 145 -0.16 -1.94 -5.05
C ASN A 145 0.15 -2.86 -3.84
N SER A 146 -0.87 -3.41 -3.21
CA SER A 146 -0.81 -4.30 -2.05
C SER A 146 -1.25 -5.74 -2.36
N TRP A 147 -1.30 -6.11 -3.64
CA TRP A 147 -1.80 -7.40 -4.14
C TRP A 147 -0.68 -8.38 -4.52
N ASN A 148 0.40 -8.38 -3.72
CA ASN A 148 1.64 -9.13 -3.95
C ASN A 148 2.37 -8.78 -5.26
N LYS A 149 3.60 -9.27 -5.39
CA LYS A 149 4.49 -8.97 -6.53
C LYS A 149 4.11 -9.66 -7.86
N ASN A 150 3.19 -10.62 -7.85
CA ASN A 150 2.80 -11.32 -9.08
C ASN A 150 1.71 -10.56 -9.84
N TRP A 151 0.99 -9.65 -9.17
CA TRP A 151 -0.02 -8.82 -9.82
C TRP A 151 0.62 -7.66 -10.60
N GLY A 152 0.04 -7.31 -11.75
CA GLY A 152 0.49 -6.18 -12.56
C GLY A 152 1.95 -6.28 -13.02
N ASP A 153 2.65 -5.15 -12.96
CA ASP A 153 4.07 -5.05 -13.29
C ASP A 153 4.88 -5.20 -11.99
N HIS A 154 5.09 -6.45 -11.56
CA HIS A 154 5.85 -6.80 -10.35
C HIS A 154 5.27 -6.23 -9.04
N GLY A 155 3.94 -6.13 -8.93
CA GLY A 155 3.23 -5.51 -7.80
C GLY A 155 3.03 -3.99 -7.97
N PHE A 156 3.53 -3.42 -9.06
CA PHE A 156 3.37 -2.02 -9.41
C PHE A 156 2.40 -1.86 -10.59
N PHE A 157 1.93 -0.64 -10.76
CA PHE A 157 1.23 -0.23 -11.96
C PHE A 157 1.51 1.24 -12.27
N LYS A 158 1.24 1.61 -13.51
CA LYS A 158 1.19 3.00 -13.94
C LYS A 158 -0.27 3.35 -14.21
N ILE A 159 -0.74 4.50 -13.76
CA ILE A 159 -2.10 5.00 -14.03
C ILE A 159 -2.01 6.40 -14.62
N ALA A 160 -2.83 6.68 -15.64
CA ALA A 160 -2.88 7.98 -16.27
C ALA A 160 -3.18 9.08 -15.24
N ASN A 161 -2.47 10.20 -15.33
CA ASN A 161 -2.65 11.31 -14.40
C ASN A 161 -4.10 11.82 -14.45
N LYS A 162 -4.72 12.00 -13.28
CA LYS A 162 -6.14 12.41 -13.10
C LYS A 162 -7.19 11.39 -13.57
N ASP A 163 -6.79 10.19 -13.98
CA ASP A 163 -7.74 9.12 -14.29
C ASP A 163 -8.27 8.44 -13.01
N SER A 164 -9.48 7.88 -13.08
CA SER A 164 -10.09 7.09 -12.00
C SER A 164 -10.03 7.75 -10.61
N GLY A 165 -10.03 9.08 -10.55
CA GLY A 165 -9.98 9.83 -9.28
C GLY A 165 -8.66 9.78 -8.51
N ILE A 166 -7.55 9.27 -9.08
CA ILE A 166 -6.27 9.06 -8.38
C ILE A 166 -5.67 10.32 -7.71
N ASN A 167 -6.06 11.52 -8.15
CA ASN A 167 -5.59 12.78 -7.57
C ASN A 167 -6.56 13.36 -6.51
N ASN A 168 -7.73 12.75 -6.29
CA ASN A 168 -8.80 13.34 -5.47
C ASN A 168 -8.50 13.23 -3.96
N LEU A 169 -7.83 12.15 -3.54
CA LEU A 169 -7.43 11.92 -2.16
C LEU A 169 -5.98 11.47 -2.13
N VAL A 170 -5.06 12.43 -1.99
CA VAL A 170 -3.63 12.18 -1.83
C VAL A 170 -3.15 12.79 -0.52
N LEU A 171 -2.54 11.97 0.34
CA LEU A 171 -2.14 12.31 1.69
C LEU A 171 -0.64 12.07 1.90
N GLY A 172 0.03 13.04 2.54
CA GLY A 172 1.42 12.93 2.97
C GLY A 172 1.59 13.42 4.40
N ALA A 173 2.59 12.90 5.10
CA ALA A 173 2.94 13.32 6.45
C ALA A 173 4.43 13.07 6.71
N ALA A 174 5.08 13.99 7.43
CA ALA A 174 6.46 13.82 7.84
C ALA A 174 6.56 12.88 9.05
N ALA A 175 7.44 11.89 8.94
CA ALA A 175 7.81 11.05 10.07
C ALA A 175 8.59 11.86 11.10
N ARG A 176 8.31 11.63 12.38
CA ARG A 176 9.13 12.17 13.46
C ARG A 176 10.40 11.33 13.57
N LEU A 177 11.52 11.91 13.18
CA LEU A 177 12.83 11.26 13.36
C LEU A 177 13.16 11.24 14.86
N ARG A 178 13.70 10.10 15.32
CA ARG A 178 14.19 9.92 16.69
C ARG A 178 15.65 10.34 16.80
#